data_AF-A0A1L9WTL1-F1
#
_entry.id   AF-A0A1L9WTL1-F1
#
_cell.length_a   1.000
_cell.length_b   1.000
_cell.length_c   1.000
_cell.angle_alpha   90.00
_cell.angle_beta   90.00
_cell.angle_gamma   90.00
#
_symmetry.space_group_name_H-M   'P 1'
#
loop_
_entity.id
_entity.type
_entity.pdbx_description
1 polymer ?
#
loop_
_entity_poly.entity_id
_entity_poly.type
_entity_poly.pdbx_seq_one_letter_code
_entity_poly.pdbx_strand_id
1 'polypeptide(L)'
;MPHPEEKRGEGNKVTGPRSTHAPKQPKAPIPQPTKQNNNNDNDPTKTATPKSPSEAMRAALTALKPPNPPVPKPTPLEVLDSELRSFFAEGIQAASNRITALRVAVLRGETAVDLRPRASPYPPHRALKPPRPSIWNLSYVAATLVLLLASPPDREATRAALKWQSQEMAGLPSMAEIWKTASADLGKRFAQAKKVAIDGKVATVTVLGVDLVDVEMLDRGEIKNRDRDYTSFAHTFVLTVGREGFRVYQAWRAQGHRFDQVLGNDGSRLRSWAESKSFLRSFGRLCRAQKKWSPELNSAYQECFGIDLDSICGEGRPKLPVVPVYRPWVRIFEINDVKVEHIWKFTWDGTPQKS
;
A
#
# COMPACT_ATOMS: atom_id res chain seq x y z
N MET A 1 -10.26 40.29 46.52
CA MET A 1 -9.78 41.57 45.96
C MET A 1 -10.15 41.60 44.48
N PRO A 2 -10.89 42.62 44.01
CA PRO A 2 -11.48 42.66 42.68
C PRO A 2 -10.62 43.38 41.63
N HIS A 3 -11.02 43.16 40.37
CA HIS A 3 -10.72 43.73 39.04
C HIS A 3 -10.12 45.16 38.92
N PRO A 4 -9.47 45.49 37.77
CA PRO A 4 -10.16 45.83 36.49
C PRO A 4 -9.50 45.19 35.23
N GLU A 5 -10.19 44.78 34.17
CA GLU A 5 -10.95 45.51 33.13
C GLU A 5 -10.15 46.61 32.40
N GLU A 6 -9.77 46.34 31.14
CA GLU A 6 -9.71 47.39 30.12
C GLU A 6 -10.00 46.84 28.72
N LYS A 7 -10.71 47.66 27.95
CA LYS A 7 -11.43 47.38 26.71
C LYS A 7 -10.74 48.05 25.51
N ARG A 8 -11.09 47.50 24.33
CA ARG A 8 -11.31 48.15 23.01
C ARG A 8 -10.11 48.47 22.11
N GLY A 9 -10.34 48.11 20.83
CA GLY A 9 -9.65 48.63 19.65
C GLY A 9 -10.22 48.01 18.38
N GLU A 10 -11.33 48.55 17.87
CA GLU A 10 -11.87 48.27 16.53
C GLU A 10 -11.06 48.99 15.43
N GLY A 11 -11.10 48.43 14.22
CA GLY A 11 -10.96 49.17 12.95
C GLY A 11 -9.70 48.88 12.13
N ASN A 12 -9.83 48.15 11.01
CA ASN A 12 -10.08 48.82 9.73
C ASN A 12 -10.23 47.85 8.55
N LYS A 13 -11.08 48.29 7.64
CA LYS A 13 -11.54 47.68 6.38
C LYS A 13 -10.73 48.33 5.25
N VAL A 14 -10.09 47.55 4.37
CA VAL A 14 -9.62 48.05 3.06
C VAL A 14 -9.83 46.98 1.97
N THR A 15 -10.23 47.50 0.83
CA THR A 15 -10.82 46.91 -0.37
C THR A 15 -9.81 46.59 -1.48
N GLY A 16 -9.98 45.43 -2.14
CA GLY A 16 -9.79 45.17 -3.59
C GLY A 16 -8.37 45.15 -4.20
N PRO A 17 -8.20 44.73 -5.48
CA PRO A 17 -9.11 44.01 -6.37
C PRO A 17 -8.52 42.72 -7.01
N ARG A 18 -9.43 41.97 -7.65
CA ARG A 18 -9.21 40.89 -8.64
C ARG A 18 -8.23 41.30 -9.74
N SER A 19 -7.33 40.39 -10.12
CA SER A 19 -6.74 40.38 -11.47
C SER A 19 -6.84 38.98 -12.07
N THR A 20 -7.57 38.92 -13.17
CA THR A 20 -7.79 37.79 -14.05
C THR A 20 -6.82 37.89 -15.22
N HIS A 21 -5.86 36.99 -15.35
CA HIS A 21 -5.19 36.76 -16.63
C HIS A 21 -4.83 35.28 -16.80
N ALA A 22 -5.61 34.61 -17.65
CA ALA A 22 -5.27 33.34 -18.27
C ALA A 22 -4.46 33.61 -19.55
N PRO A 23 -3.32 32.93 -19.78
CA PRO A 23 -2.69 32.89 -21.10
C PRO A 23 -3.32 31.81 -21.99
N LYS A 24 -3.66 32.22 -23.21
CA LYS A 24 -4.22 31.43 -24.30
C LYS A 24 -3.24 30.36 -24.79
N GLN A 25 -3.74 29.14 -25.02
CA GLN A 25 -3.08 28.11 -25.82
C GLN A 25 -3.02 28.49 -27.31
N PRO A 26 -1.91 28.26 -28.02
CA PRO A 26 -1.88 28.25 -29.48
C PRO A 26 -2.42 26.91 -30.03
N LYS A 27 -3.39 27.01 -30.95
CA LYS A 27 -3.85 25.91 -31.81
C LYS A 27 -2.73 25.52 -32.79
N ALA A 28 -2.45 24.23 -32.89
CA ALA A 28 -1.67 23.66 -34.01
C ALA A 28 -2.62 22.90 -34.98
N PRO A 29 -2.28 22.85 -36.29
CA PRO A 29 -3.24 22.52 -37.35
C PRO A 29 -3.40 21.00 -37.60
N ILE A 30 -4.59 20.67 -38.11
CA ILE A 30 -5.02 19.37 -38.63
C ILE A 30 -4.27 19.08 -39.95
N PRO A 31 -3.66 17.90 -40.15
CA PRO A 31 -3.30 17.41 -41.47
C PRO A 31 -4.47 16.64 -42.09
N GLN A 32 -4.90 17.07 -43.28
CA GLN A 32 -5.79 16.33 -44.17
C GLN A 32 -5.05 15.16 -44.88
N PRO A 33 -5.78 14.15 -45.36
CA PRO A 33 -5.23 12.89 -45.84
C PRO A 33 -4.83 12.93 -47.32
N THR A 34 -3.68 12.36 -47.66
CA THR A 34 -3.28 12.07 -49.04
C THR A 34 -3.93 10.78 -49.54
N LYS A 35 -4.62 10.90 -50.68
CA LYS A 35 -5.17 9.81 -51.48
C LYS A 35 -4.10 9.16 -52.37
N GLN A 36 -4.38 7.89 -52.69
CA GLN A 36 -4.13 7.19 -53.96
C GLN A 36 -2.69 6.94 -54.41
N ASN A 37 -2.34 5.66 -54.63
CA ASN A 37 -2.45 5.16 -56.00
C ASN A 37 -2.53 3.63 -56.10
N ASN A 38 -3.35 3.20 -57.06
CA ASN A 38 -3.52 1.85 -57.58
C ASN A 38 -2.41 1.47 -58.58
N ASN A 39 -2.38 0.17 -58.90
CA ASN A 39 -1.93 -0.53 -60.13
C ASN A 39 -1.02 -1.70 -59.74
N ASN A 40 -1.09 -2.89 -60.31
CA ASN A 40 -1.92 -3.45 -61.38
C ASN A 40 -1.77 -4.99 -61.34
N ASP A 41 -2.81 -5.67 -61.81
CA ASP A 41 -2.87 -6.92 -62.59
C ASP A 41 -1.59 -7.75 -62.83
N ASN A 42 -1.69 -9.06 -62.59
CA ASN A 42 -1.66 -10.06 -63.66
C ASN A 42 -2.06 -11.49 -63.19
N ASP A 43 -3.02 -12.06 -63.90
CA ASP A 43 -3.57 -13.44 -63.89
C ASP A 43 -2.75 -14.34 -64.87
N PRO A 44 -3.10 -15.61 -65.21
CA PRO A 44 -3.49 -16.81 -64.46
C PRO A 44 -2.53 -18.02 -64.71
N THR A 45 -2.94 -19.19 -64.20
CA THR A 45 -2.68 -20.55 -64.68
C THR A 45 -1.37 -21.26 -64.29
N LYS A 46 -1.45 -22.04 -63.19
CA LYS A 46 -0.87 -23.39 -63.13
C LYS A 46 -1.82 -24.35 -62.43
N THR A 47 -2.35 -25.27 -63.21
CA THR A 47 -3.19 -26.41 -62.84
C THR A 47 -2.44 -27.33 -61.88
N ALA A 48 -2.97 -27.54 -60.67
CA ALA A 48 -2.50 -28.56 -59.74
C ALA A 48 -3.68 -29.45 -59.33
N THR A 49 -3.47 -30.75 -59.50
CA THR A 49 -4.34 -31.89 -59.25
C THR A 49 -4.84 -31.93 -57.80
N PRO A 50 -6.03 -32.49 -57.49
CA PRO A 50 -6.64 -32.39 -56.17
C PRO A 50 -5.90 -33.24 -55.13
N LYS A 51 -5.51 -32.63 -54.01
CA LYS A 51 -5.14 -33.35 -52.79
C LYS A 51 -6.36 -34.09 -52.24
N SER A 52 -6.12 -35.30 -51.73
CA SER A 52 -7.09 -36.18 -51.06
C SER A 52 -8.12 -35.42 -50.20
N PRO A 53 -9.41 -35.78 -50.24
CA PRO A 53 -10.46 -35.20 -49.37
C PRO A 53 -10.11 -35.21 -47.87
N SER A 54 -9.23 -36.13 -47.43
CA SER A 54 -8.82 -36.22 -46.02
C SER A 54 -7.81 -35.16 -45.58
N GLU A 55 -7.01 -34.59 -46.50
CA GLU A 55 -6.08 -33.49 -46.18
C GLU A 55 -6.79 -32.15 -46.11
N ALA A 56 -7.75 -31.90 -47.01
CA ALA A 56 -8.58 -30.69 -46.99
C ALA A 56 -9.46 -30.64 -45.71
N MET A 57 -9.98 -31.79 -45.29
CA MET A 57 -10.79 -31.91 -44.08
C MET A 57 -9.95 -31.75 -42.80
N ARG A 58 -8.71 -32.25 -42.76
CA ARG A 58 -7.77 -31.97 -41.66
C ARG A 58 -7.33 -30.51 -41.61
N ALA A 59 -7.07 -29.88 -42.76
CA ALA A 59 -6.73 -28.46 -42.82
C ALA A 59 -7.89 -27.58 -42.34
N ALA A 60 -9.13 -27.91 -42.73
CA ALA A 60 -10.33 -27.21 -42.27
C ALA A 60 -10.61 -27.40 -40.76
N LEU A 61 -10.36 -28.60 -40.21
CA LEU A 61 -10.46 -28.89 -38.77
C LEU A 61 -9.37 -28.18 -37.94
N THR A 62 -8.21 -27.92 -38.53
CA THR A 62 -7.12 -27.17 -37.87
C THR A 62 -7.35 -25.65 -37.94
N ALA A 63 -8.02 -25.17 -38.99
CA ALA A 63 -8.41 -23.77 -39.17
C ALA A 63 -9.62 -23.33 -38.32
N LEU A 64 -10.38 -24.28 -37.76
CA LEU A 64 -11.54 -24.02 -36.88
C LEU A 64 -11.19 -23.97 -35.38
N LYS A 65 -9.91 -24.06 -35.02
CA LYS A 65 -9.49 -23.82 -33.64
C LYS A 65 -9.37 -22.30 -33.45
N PRO A 66 -10.29 -21.63 -32.72
CA PRO A 66 -10.09 -20.23 -32.40
C PRO A 66 -8.71 -20.09 -31.72
N PRO A 67 -7.93 -19.04 -32.03
CA PRO A 67 -6.71 -18.79 -31.28
C PRO A 67 -7.09 -18.79 -29.80
N ASN A 68 -6.37 -19.59 -29.00
CA ASN A 68 -6.56 -19.59 -27.56
C ASN A 68 -6.66 -18.12 -27.11
N PRO A 69 -7.71 -17.73 -26.36
CA PRO A 69 -7.79 -16.37 -25.87
C PRO A 69 -6.45 -16.04 -25.19
N PRO A 70 -5.86 -14.86 -25.47
CA PRO A 70 -4.59 -14.50 -24.87
C PRO A 70 -4.74 -14.68 -23.36
N VAL A 71 -3.84 -15.48 -22.76
CA VAL A 71 -3.82 -15.70 -21.32
C VAL A 71 -3.88 -14.32 -20.66
N PRO A 72 -4.88 -14.05 -19.79
CA PRO A 72 -4.98 -12.75 -19.14
C PRO A 72 -3.65 -12.46 -18.46
N LYS A 73 -3.03 -11.33 -18.81
CA LYS A 73 -1.84 -10.88 -18.10
C LYS A 73 -2.23 -10.67 -16.63
N PRO A 74 -1.43 -11.15 -15.67
CA PRO A 74 -1.77 -11.03 -14.26
C PRO A 74 -1.91 -9.56 -13.90
N THR A 75 -2.89 -9.24 -13.05
CA THR A 75 -3.12 -7.84 -12.62
C THR A 75 -1.99 -7.39 -11.69
N PRO A 76 -1.70 -6.09 -11.57
CA PRO A 76 -0.72 -5.61 -10.59
C PRO A 76 -1.03 -6.07 -9.15
N LEU A 77 -2.31 -6.25 -8.81
CA LEU A 77 -2.73 -6.74 -7.49
C LEU A 77 -2.41 -8.22 -7.29
N GLU A 78 -2.55 -9.06 -8.32
CA GLU A 78 -2.12 -10.47 -8.28
C GLU A 78 -0.60 -10.59 -8.23
N VAL A 79 0.12 -9.81 -9.04
CA VAL A 79 1.58 -9.79 -9.05
C VAL A 79 2.12 -9.36 -7.69
N LEU A 80 1.53 -8.34 -7.07
CA LEU A 80 1.94 -7.89 -5.74
C LEU A 80 1.76 -8.98 -4.67
N ASP A 81 0.62 -9.68 -4.65
CA ASP A 81 0.42 -10.78 -3.69
C ASP A 81 1.41 -11.94 -3.93
N SER A 82 1.68 -12.27 -5.20
CA SER A 82 2.64 -13.30 -5.58
C SER A 82 4.07 -12.95 -5.15
N GLU A 83 4.50 -11.70 -5.37
CA GLU A 83 5.82 -11.22 -4.94
C GLU A 83 5.94 -11.22 -3.41
N LEU A 84 4.90 -10.79 -2.69
CA LEU A 84 4.88 -10.83 -1.23
C LEU A 84 5.03 -12.27 -0.72
N ARG A 85 4.35 -13.25 -1.32
CA ARG A 85 4.52 -14.67 -0.96
C ARG A 85 5.93 -15.17 -1.28
N SER A 86 6.43 -14.84 -2.47
CA SER A 86 7.77 -15.23 -2.93
C SER A 86 8.88 -14.63 -2.08
N PHE A 87 8.63 -13.45 -1.49
CA PHE A 87 9.54 -12.80 -0.55
C PHE A 87 9.86 -13.68 0.67
N PHE A 88 8.90 -14.51 1.10
CA PHE A 88 9.02 -15.43 2.23
C PHE A 88 9.27 -16.90 1.83
N ALA A 89 9.41 -17.22 0.54
CA ALA A 89 9.51 -18.60 0.07
C ALA A 89 10.70 -19.38 0.67
N GLU A 90 11.82 -18.69 0.95
CA GLU A 90 13.01 -19.26 1.60
C GLU A 90 12.96 -19.20 3.14
N GLY A 91 11.80 -18.83 3.69
CA GLY A 91 11.57 -18.71 5.12
C GLY A 91 11.83 -17.31 5.69
N ILE A 92 11.41 -17.14 6.94
CA ILE A 92 11.35 -15.85 7.62
C ILE A 92 12.73 -15.22 7.78
N GLN A 93 13.78 -16.02 8.00
CA GLN A 93 15.13 -15.50 8.17
C GLN A 93 15.69 -14.92 6.86
N ALA A 94 15.41 -15.56 5.72
CA ALA A 94 15.77 -15.05 4.41
C ALA A 94 15.01 -13.74 4.11
N ALA A 95 13.70 -13.71 4.40
CA ALA A 95 12.90 -12.49 4.28
C ALA A 95 13.47 -11.34 5.14
N SER A 96 13.86 -11.62 6.39
CA SER A 96 14.50 -10.65 7.30
C SER A 96 15.80 -10.06 6.72
N ASN A 97 16.61 -10.88 6.05
CA ASN A 97 17.81 -10.40 5.37
C ASN A 97 17.46 -9.56 4.14
N ARG A 98 16.49 -10.01 3.33
CA ARG A 98 16.00 -9.29 2.14
C ARG A 98 15.44 -7.92 2.47
N ILE A 99 14.62 -7.78 3.52
CA ILE A 99 14.04 -6.47 3.90
C ILE A 99 15.12 -5.50 4.39
N THR A 100 16.17 -6.02 5.03
CA THR A 100 17.33 -5.23 5.45
C THR A 100 18.11 -4.72 4.24
N ALA A 101 18.43 -5.61 3.30
CA ALA A 101 19.12 -5.25 2.06
C ALA A 101 18.30 -4.27 1.21
N LEU A 102 16.99 -4.52 1.07
CA LEU A 102 16.05 -3.64 0.37
C LEU A 102 16.05 -2.24 0.97
N ARG A 103 15.99 -2.14 2.30
CA ARG A 103 16.07 -0.86 3.02
C ARG A 103 17.36 -0.12 2.70
N VAL A 104 18.51 -0.82 2.67
CA VAL A 104 19.81 -0.21 2.32
C VAL A 104 19.82 0.30 0.88
N ALA A 105 19.33 -0.49 -0.08
CA ALA A 105 19.23 -0.08 -1.50
C ALA A 105 18.37 1.17 -1.66
N VAL A 106 17.18 1.20 -1.05
CA VAL A 106 16.27 2.37 -1.10
C VAL A 106 16.91 3.61 -0.48
N LEU A 107 17.66 3.47 0.63
CA LEU A 107 18.37 4.59 1.23
C LEU A 107 19.45 5.18 0.30
N ARG A 108 20.07 4.35 -0.54
CA ARG A 108 21.01 4.76 -1.60
C ARG A 108 20.31 5.28 -2.86
N GLY A 109 19.01 5.00 -3.02
CA GLY A 109 18.26 5.31 -4.23
C GLY A 109 18.50 4.30 -5.35
N GLU A 110 18.80 3.05 -4.98
CA GLU A 110 19.09 1.94 -5.88
C GLU A 110 17.89 0.99 -5.95
N THR A 111 17.65 0.41 -7.12
CA THR A 111 16.70 -0.71 -7.30
C THR A 111 17.40 -2.07 -7.36
N ALA A 112 18.72 -2.10 -7.55
CA ALA A 112 19.52 -3.32 -7.38
C ALA A 112 19.76 -3.59 -5.88
N VAL A 113 19.34 -4.76 -5.41
CA VAL A 113 19.43 -5.18 -4.02
C VAL A 113 20.52 -6.22 -3.86
N ASP A 114 21.65 -5.83 -3.27
CA ASP A 114 22.76 -6.73 -2.96
C ASP A 114 22.45 -7.53 -1.67
N LEU A 115 22.20 -8.83 -1.82
CA LEU A 115 21.93 -9.73 -0.69
C LEU A 115 23.21 -10.20 0.01
N ARG A 116 24.39 -9.92 -0.56
CA ARG A 116 25.66 -10.28 0.06
C ARG A 116 25.94 -9.36 1.26
N PRO A 117 26.44 -9.89 2.38
CA PRO A 117 26.90 -9.05 3.47
C PRO A 117 28.10 -8.23 2.99
N ARG A 118 27.92 -6.95 2.67
CA ARG A 118 29.08 -6.07 2.48
C ARG A 118 29.74 -5.86 3.84
N ALA A 119 31.06 -6.03 3.89
CA ALA A 119 31.87 -5.43 4.95
C ALA A 119 31.54 -3.93 4.97
N SER A 120 30.87 -3.49 6.03
CA SER A 120 30.51 -2.08 6.20
C SER A 120 31.80 -1.26 6.28
N PRO A 121 31.96 -0.19 5.49
CA PRO A 121 33.08 0.75 5.66
C PRO A 121 32.95 1.60 6.95
N TYR A 122 31.84 1.47 7.69
CA TYR A 122 31.67 2.11 8.99
C TYR A 122 32.20 1.22 10.12
N PRO A 123 32.88 1.79 11.14
CA PRO A 123 33.46 1.03 12.24
C PRO A 123 32.41 0.18 12.99
N PRO A 124 32.83 -0.94 13.61
CA PRO A 124 31.98 -2.07 14.01
C PRO A 124 31.04 -1.80 15.20
N HIS A 125 30.74 -0.55 15.55
CA HIS A 125 29.84 -0.23 16.65
C HIS A 125 28.34 -0.38 16.32
N ARG A 126 27.98 -0.67 15.06
CA ARG A 126 26.62 -1.04 14.66
C ARG A 126 26.62 -2.06 13.51
N ALA A 127 27.29 -3.19 13.67
CA ALA A 127 26.92 -4.35 12.87
C ALA A 127 25.44 -4.63 13.15
N LEU A 128 24.57 -4.32 12.19
CA LEU A 128 23.14 -4.63 12.28
C LEU A 128 23.05 -6.15 12.47
N LYS A 129 22.80 -6.60 13.70
CA LYS A 129 22.46 -8.00 13.95
C LYS A 129 21.33 -8.35 12.99
N PRO A 130 21.36 -9.52 12.33
CA PRO A 130 20.29 -9.92 11.44
C PRO A 130 18.96 -9.76 12.20
N PRO A 131 17.95 -9.10 11.60
CA PRO A 131 16.74 -8.81 12.34
C PRO A 131 16.11 -10.13 12.77
N ARG A 132 15.72 -10.18 14.05
CA ARG A 132 15.06 -11.35 14.61
C ARG A 132 13.78 -11.62 13.81
N PRO A 133 13.41 -12.88 13.55
CA PRO A 133 12.16 -13.24 12.88
C PRO A 133 10.91 -12.52 13.40
N SER A 134 10.93 -12.10 14.67
CA SER A 134 9.88 -11.30 15.31
C SER A 134 9.60 -9.93 14.67
N ILE A 135 10.45 -9.41 13.79
CA ILE A 135 10.16 -8.14 13.08
C ILE A 135 8.91 -8.25 12.19
N TRP A 136 8.58 -9.45 11.72
CA TRP A 136 7.41 -9.69 10.86
C TRP A 136 6.09 -9.70 11.61
N ASN A 137 6.15 -9.61 12.94
CA ASN A 137 5.00 -9.31 13.76
C ASN A 137 4.67 -7.81 13.72
N LEU A 138 5.59 -6.95 13.31
CA LEU A 138 5.40 -5.51 13.35
C LEU A 138 4.60 -5.07 12.12
N SER A 139 3.41 -4.53 12.38
CA SER A 139 2.46 -4.05 11.38
C SER A 139 3.10 -3.08 10.39
N TYR A 140 3.93 -2.15 10.89
CA TYR A 140 4.65 -1.18 10.08
C TYR A 140 5.72 -1.81 9.16
N VAL A 141 6.35 -2.94 9.54
CA VAL A 141 7.32 -3.64 8.68
C VAL A 141 6.63 -4.27 7.48
N ALA A 142 5.49 -4.95 7.74
CA ALA A 142 4.64 -5.49 6.68
C ALA A 142 4.17 -4.38 5.73
N ALA A 143 3.63 -3.29 6.28
CA ALA A 143 3.18 -2.15 5.49
C ALA A 143 4.31 -1.53 4.66
N THR A 144 5.49 -1.35 5.25
CA THR A 144 6.67 -0.80 4.56
C THR A 144 7.07 -1.66 3.37
N LEU A 145 7.10 -3.00 3.51
CA LEU A 145 7.41 -3.89 2.39
C LEU A 145 6.40 -3.74 1.25
N VAL A 146 5.11 -3.76 1.55
CA VAL A 146 4.05 -3.62 0.52
C VAL A 146 4.16 -2.28 -0.19
N LEU A 147 4.35 -1.18 0.55
CA LEU A 147 4.49 0.16 -0.02
C LEU A 147 5.75 0.30 -0.87
N LEU A 148 6.87 -0.28 -0.44
CA LEU A 148 8.11 -0.29 -1.23
C LEU A 148 7.92 -1.02 -2.55
N LEU A 149 7.29 -2.20 -2.55
CA LEU A 149 7.02 -2.94 -3.78
C LEU A 149 6.04 -2.19 -4.68
N ALA A 150 4.98 -1.60 -4.14
CA ALA A 150 3.97 -0.86 -4.91
C ALA A 150 4.46 0.49 -5.47
N SER A 151 5.47 1.11 -4.87
CA SER A 151 5.95 2.44 -5.26
C SER A 151 6.52 2.45 -6.68
N PRO A 152 6.35 3.54 -7.45
CA PRO A 152 7.08 3.76 -8.69
C PRO A 152 8.60 3.58 -8.53
N PRO A 153 9.35 3.25 -9.60
CA PRO A 153 10.80 3.10 -9.55
C PRO A 153 11.57 4.39 -9.27
N ASP A 154 10.86 5.51 -9.18
CA ASP A 154 11.42 6.78 -8.76
C ASP A 154 12.04 6.73 -7.35
N ARG A 155 13.19 7.40 -7.22
CA ARG A 155 13.96 7.45 -5.97
C ARG A 155 13.19 8.18 -4.87
N GLU A 156 12.48 9.25 -5.19
CA GLU A 156 11.74 10.03 -4.20
C GLU A 156 10.54 9.23 -3.70
N ALA A 157 9.81 8.55 -4.60
CA ALA A 157 8.67 7.71 -4.28
C ALA A 157 9.03 6.55 -3.35
N THR A 158 10.06 5.76 -3.69
CA THR A 158 10.53 4.65 -2.84
C THR A 158 11.08 5.14 -1.50
N ARG A 159 11.78 6.28 -1.49
CA ARG A 159 12.27 6.90 -0.24
C ARG A 159 11.12 7.43 0.61
N ALA A 160 10.06 7.99 0.01
CA ALA A 160 8.88 8.46 0.72
C ALA A 160 8.12 7.29 1.36
N ALA A 161 7.95 6.18 0.63
CA ALA A 161 7.36 4.95 1.15
C ALA A 161 8.16 4.37 2.34
N LEU A 162 9.50 4.33 2.24
CA LEU A 162 10.36 3.91 3.35
C LEU A 162 10.26 4.88 4.54
N LYS A 163 10.27 6.19 4.27
CA LYS A 163 10.23 7.23 5.30
C LYS A 163 8.94 7.13 6.11
N TRP A 164 7.79 6.90 5.45
CA TRP A 164 6.47 7.06 6.04
C TRP A 164 6.26 6.36 7.40
N GLN A 165 6.90 5.21 7.65
CA GLN A 165 6.84 4.52 8.95
C GLN A 165 8.20 4.31 9.63
N SER A 166 9.19 5.12 9.26
CA SER A 166 10.55 5.00 9.80
C SER A 166 10.80 6.05 10.89
N GLN A 167 11.04 5.59 12.11
CA GLN A 167 11.52 6.44 13.21
C GLN A 167 12.87 7.08 12.88
N GLU A 168 13.80 6.29 12.31
CA GLU A 168 15.14 6.74 11.95
C GLU A 168 15.14 7.84 10.86
N MET A 169 14.07 7.91 10.06
CA MET A 169 13.89 8.94 9.03
C MET A 169 12.86 10.00 9.42
N ALA A 170 12.49 10.07 10.71
CA ALA A 170 11.51 10.99 11.26
C ALA A 170 10.18 11.00 10.48
N GLY A 171 9.67 9.81 10.13
CA GLY A 171 8.38 9.68 9.44
C GLY A 171 7.22 9.22 10.33
N LEU A 172 7.48 8.78 11.56
CA LEU A 172 6.42 8.50 12.53
C LEU A 172 5.61 9.77 12.83
N PRO A 173 4.30 9.66 13.06
CA PRO A 173 3.48 10.81 13.41
C PRO A 173 3.93 11.43 14.74
N SER A 174 3.82 12.75 14.82
CA SER A 174 4.12 13.56 16.02
C SER A 174 2.88 14.30 16.49
N MET A 175 2.85 14.76 17.75
CA MET A 175 1.75 15.61 18.23
C MET A 175 1.60 16.89 17.40
N ALA A 176 2.71 17.46 16.93
CA ALA A 176 2.69 18.64 16.05
C ALA A 176 2.01 18.36 14.70
N GLU A 177 2.15 17.15 14.13
CA GLU A 177 1.44 16.74 12.92
C GLU A 177 -0.05 16.55 13.20
N ILE A 178 -0.39 15.85 14.28
CA ILE A 178 -1.78 15.56 14.68
C ILE A 178 -2.57 16.83 14.94
N TRP A 179 -1.99 17.82 15.60
CA TRP A 179 -2.67 19.10 15.85
C TRP A 179 -2.89 19.93 14.58
N LYS A 180 -2.03 19.76 13.57
CA LYS A 180 -2.11 20.52 12.30
C LYS A 180 -2.96 19.85 11.24
N THR A 181 -3.23 18.55 11.37
CA THR A 181 -3.85 17.76 10.31
C THR A 181 -5.04 16.97 10.83
N ALA A 182 -6.17 17.10 10.14
CA ALA A 182 -7.35 16.32 10.45
C ALA A 182 -7.09 14.82 10.18
N SER A 183 -7.71 13.97 10.98
CA SER A 183 -7.72 12.53 10.75
C SER A 183 -8.25 12.21 9.35
N ALA A 184 -7.56 11.35 8.62
CA ALA A 184 -7.91 11.00 7.25
C ALA A 184 -9.17 10.13 7.19
N ASP A 185 -10.03 10.40 6.19
CA ASP A 185 -11.23 9.61 5.91
C ASP A 185 -10.90 8.44 4.97
N LEU A 186 -10.69 7.26 5.56
CA LEU A 186 -10.42 6.05 4.79
C LEU A 186 -11.58 5.65 3.88
N GLY A 187 -12.83 5.84 4.32
CA GLY A 187 -14.01 5.51 3.52
C GLY A 187 -14.05 6.31 2.23
N LYS A 188 -13.79 7.62 2.32
CA LYS A 188 -13.69 8.51 1.16
C LYS A 188 -12.55 8.12 0.22
N ARG A 189 -11.35 7.84 0.75
CA ARG A 189 -10.19 7.44 -0.05
C ARG A 189 -10.40 6.09 -0.74
N PHE A 190 -10.98 5.12 -0.04
CA PHE A 190 -11.33 3.83 -0.61
C PHE A 190 -12.39 3.97 -1.72
N ALA A 191 -13.42 4.80 -1.51
CA ALA A 191 -14.44 5.04 -2.53
C ALA A 191 -13.85 5.66 -3.80
N GLN A 192 -12.90 6.57 -3.66
CA GLN A 192 -12.16 7.15 -4.79
C GLN A 192 -11.32 6.08 -5.52
N ALA A 193 -10.54 5.29 -4.77
CA ALA A 193 -9.74 4.19 -5.33
C ALA A 193 -10.61 3.18 -6.08
N LYS A 194 -11.74 2.77 -5.47
CA LYS A 194 -12.72 1.87 -6.08
C LYS A 194 -13.31 2.46 -7.36
N LYS A 195 -13.67 3.74 -7.36
CA LYS A 195 -14.20 4.42 -8.54
C LYS A 195 -13.20 4.36 -9.69
N VAL A 196 -11.94 4.70 -9.43
CA VAL A 196 -10.87 4.65 -10.44
C VAL A 196 -10.64 3.23 -10.95
N ALA A 197 -10.68 2.23 -10.06
CA ALA A 197 -10.51 0.82 -10.43
C ALA A 197 -11.64 0.25 -11.31
N ILE A 198 -12.88 0.72 -11.15
CA ILE A 198 -14.06 0.24 -11.89
C ILE A 198 -14.33 1.06 -13.15
N ASP A 199 -14.29 2.39 -13.04
CA ASP A 199 -14.71 3.32 -14.11
C ASP A 199 -13.58 3.63 -15.10
N GLY A 200 -12.34 3.25 -14.78
CA GLY A 200 -11.17 3.46 -15.61
C GLY A 200 -11.23 2.70 -16.93
N LYS A 201 -10.82 3.34 -18.03
CA LYS A 201 -10.60 2.65 -19.32
C LYS A 201 -9.50 1.59 -19.24
N VAL A 202 -8.56 1.77 -18.32
CA VAL A 202 -7.49 0.84 -17.98
C VAL A 202 -7.70 0.44 -16.52
N ALA A 203 -7.56 -0.86 -16.21
CA ALA A 203 -7.67 -1.35 -14.85
C ALA A 203 -6.52 -0.78 -14.00
N THR A 204 -6.84 0.17 -13.13
CA THR A 204 -5.89 0.84 -12.25
C THR A 204 -5.93 0.22 -10.86
N VAL A 205 -4.76 -0.04 -10.29
CA VAL A 205 -4.62 -0.48 -8.90
C VAL A 205 -4.16 0.69 -8.04
N THR A 206 -4.83 0.91 -6.91
CA THR A 206 -4.44 1.91 -5.90
C THR A 206 -4.02 1.21 -4.62
N VAL A 207 -2.93 1.67 -4.00
CA VAL A 207 -2.42 1.15 -2.74
C VAL A 207 -2.50 2.24 -1.67
N LEU A 208 -3.17 1.93 -0.56
CA LEU A 208 -3.39 2.82 0.57
C LEU A 208 -2.68 2.24 1.80
N GLY A 209 -1.54 2.79 2.17
CA GLY A 209 -0.97 2.57 3.50
C GLY A 209 -1.79 3.35 4.52
N VAL A 210 -2.35 2.68 5.51
CA VAL A 210 -3.19 3.27 6.55
C VAL A 210 -2.49 3.11 7.89
N ASP A 211 -2.38 4.20 8.63
CA ASP A 211 -1.85 4.21 9.99
C ASP A 211 -2.93 4.69 10.95
N LEU A 212 -3.48 3.78 11.74
CA LEU A 212 -4.42 4.08 12.83
C LEU A 212 -3.63 4.22 14.12
N VAL A 213 -3.63 5.41 14.69
CA VAL A 213 -2.89 5.72 15.91
C VAL A 213 -3.84 6.21 16.98
N ASP A 214 -3.72 5.68 18.18
CA ASP A 214 -4.28 6.31 19.36
C ASP A 214 -3.36 7.45 19.81
N VAL A 215 -3.86 8.68 19.75
CA VAL A 215 -3.11 9.91 20.06
C VAL A 215 -2.58 9.89 21.50
N GLU A 216 -3.25 9.19 22.43
CA GLU A 216 -2.73 8.99 23.79
C GLU A 216 -1.35 8.36 23.82
N MET A 217 -1.03 7.47 22.86
CA MET A 217 0.29 6.84 22.76
C MET A 217 1.39 7.90 22.56
N LEU A 218 1.13 8.89 21.72
CA LEU A 218 2.09 9.92 21.35
C LEU A 218 2.16 11.00 22.43
N ASP A 219 1.01 11.40 22.96
CA ASP A 219 0.91 12.40 24.03
C ASP A 219 1.70 11.94 25.28
N ARG A 220 1.52 10.67 25.70
CA ARG A 220 2.28 10.07 26.81
C ARG A 220 3.77 9.92 26.50
N GLY A 221 4.09 9.55 25.25
CA GLY A 221 5.47 9.40 24.79
C GLY A 221 6.25 10.72 24.82
N GLU A 222 5.62 11.82 24.39
CA GLU A 222 6.23 13.14 24.30
C GLU A 222 6.25 13.87 25.67
N ILE A 223 5.18 13.76 26.48
CA ILE A 223 5.05 14.47 27.76
C ILE A 223 5.89 13.81 28.89
N LYS A 224 6.49 12.63 28.65
CA LYS A 224 7.18 11.81 29.69
C LYS A 224 6.30 11.51 30.91
N ASN A 225 4.98 11.66 30.80
CA ASN A 225 4.05 11.34 31.88
C ASN A 225 3.87 9.83 31.95
N ARG A 226 4.15 9.26 33.12
CA ARG A 226 4.31 7.82 33.34
C ARG A 226 3.05 7.19 33.89
N ASP A 227 1.90 7.48 33.31
CA ASP A 227 0.74 6.62 33.56
C ASP A 227 0.99 5.27 32.88
N ARG A 228 1.68 4.39 33.63
CA ARG A 228 2.20 3.08 33.23
C ARG A 228 1.19 1.97 33.47
N ASP A 229 -0.01 2.30 33.91
CA ASP A 229 -1.03 1.32 34.27
C ASP A 229 -1.89 0.92 33.06
N TYR A 230 -1.70 1.60 31.93
CA TYR A 230 -2.44 1.36 30.69
C TYR A 230 -1.52 1.17 29.47
N THR A 231 -2.03 0.46 28.47
CA THR A 231 -1.43 0.38 27.14
C THR A 231 -2.23 1.20 26.13
N SER A 232 -1.54 1.81 25.19
CA SER A 232 -2.13 2.37 23.97
C SER A 232 -1.58 1.62 22.75
N PHE A 233 -2.11 1.88 21.56
CA PHE A 233 -1.74 1.14 20.35
C PHE A 233 -1.73 1.99 19.08
N ALA A 234 -0.99 1.48 18.10
CA ALA A 234 -1.08 1.89 16.72
C ALA A 234 -1.10 0.65 15.83
N HIS A 235 -1.86 0.70 14.74
CA HIS A 235 -1.96 -0.35 13.74
C HIS A 235 -1.77 0.25 12.34
N THR A 236 -0.66 -0.12 11.71
CA THR A 236 -0.41 0.16 10.30
C THR A 236 -0.79 -1.04 9.42
N PHE A 237 -1.61 -0.84 8.41
CA PHE A 237 -1.97 -1.88 7.43
C PHE A 237 -2.01 -1.27 6.02
N VAL A 238 -2.09 -2.12 5.00
CA VAL A 238 -2.17 -1.66 3.61
C VAL A 238 -3.40 -2.23 2.94
N LEU A 239 -4.17 -1.38 2.29
CA LEU A 239 -5.25 -1.76 1.39
C LEU A 239 -4.75 -1.66 -0.04
N THR A 240 -5.06 -2.67 -0.85
CA THR A 240 -4.84 -2.60 -2.30
C THR A 240 -6.17 -2.77 -2.98
N VAL A 241 -6.49 -1.88 -3.90
CA VAL A 241 -7.82 -1.75 -4.51
C VAL A 241 -7.63 -1.85 -6.01
N GLY A 242 -8.16 -2.92 -6.61
CA GLY A 242 -8.15 -3.18 -8.05
C GLY A 242 -9.56 -3.46 -8.55
N ARG A 243 -9.74 -3.73 -9.85
CA ARG A 243 -11.07 -3.94 -10.44
C ARG A 243 -11.77 -5.18 -9.88
N GLU A 244 -10.97 -6.19 -9.57
CA GLU A 244 -11.35 -7.48 -9.00
C GLU A 244 -11.79 -7.41 -7.54
N GLY A 245 -11.49 -6.33 -6.82
CA GLY A 245 -11.82 -6.19 -5.40
C GLY A 245 -10.71 -5.50 -4.62
N PHE A 246 -10.51 -5.93 -3.37
CA PHE A 246 -9.45 -5.38 -2.53
C PHE A 246 -8.77 -6.43 -1.66
N ARG A 247 -7.53 -6.17 -1.25
CA ARG A 247 -6.80 -6.99 -0.26
C ARG A 247 -6.39 -6.14 0.94
N VAL A 248 -6.24 -6.80 2.09
CA VAL A 248 -5.72 -6.20 3.33
C VAL A 248 -4.42 -6.90 3.69
N TYR A 249 -3.32 -6.15 3.73
CA TYR A 249 -2.03 -6.64 4.20
C TYR A 249 -1.76 -6.06 5.59
N GLN A 250 -1.52 -6.93 6.55
CA GLN A 250 -1.32 -6.54 7.96
C GLN A 250 -0.44 -7.57 8.68
N ALA A 251 0.06 -7.16 9.84
CA ALA A 251 0.66 -8.03 10.84
C ALA A 251 0.34 -7.43 12.22
N TRP A 252 0.41 -8.22 13.29
CA TRP A 252 0.05 -7.72 14.61
C TRP A 252 0.87 -8.28 15.76
N ARG A 253 1.90 -7.53 16.18
CA ARG A 253 2.72 -7.63 17.40
C ARG A 253 3.05 -9.06 17.89
N ALA A 254 3.71 -9.17 19.04
CA ALA A 254 4.23 -10.44 19.53
C ALA A 254 3.18 -11.56 19.71
N GLN A 255 1.89 -11.20 19.83
CA GLN A 255 0.79 -12.12 20.16
C GLN A 255 -0.32 -12.21 19.10
N GLY A 256 -0.20 -11.52 17.98
CA GLY A 256 -1.09 -11.69 16.83
C GLY A 256 -0.37 -12.34 15.66
N HIS A 257 -0.90 -12.12 14.46
CA HIS A 257 -0.42 -12.79 13.26
C HIS A 257 0.87 -12.15 12.73
N ARG A 258 1.87 -13.00 12.42
CA ARG A 258 3.03 -12.57 11.64
C ARG A 258 2.65 -12.41 10.18
N PHE A 259 3.36 -11.55 9.45
CA PHE A 259 3.00 -11.28 8.06
C PHE A 259 3.06 -12.53 7.17
N ASP A 260 4.07 -13.40 7.33
CA ASP A 260 4.16 -14.68 6.62
C ASP A 260 2.94 -15.57 6.86
N GLN A 261 2.43 -15.59 8.10
CA GLN A 261 1.24 -16.36 8.47
C GLN A 261 -0.03 -15.75 7.90
N VAL A 262 -0.13 -14.41 7.85
CA VAL A 262 -1.26 -13.73 7.20
C VAL A 262 -1.31 -14.07 5.71
N LEU A 263 -0.15 -14.10 5.02
CA LEU A 263 -0.09 -14.52 3.63
C LEU A 263 -0.45 -16.01 3.47
N GLY A 264 0.10 -16.88 4.31
CA GLY A 264 -0.11 -18.33 4.25
C GLY A 264 -1.54 -18.79 4.57
N ASN A 265 -2.21 -18.14 5.53
CA ASN A 265 -3.54 -18.51 6.02
C ASN A 265 -4.68 -17.79 5.28
N ASP A 266 -4.47 -17.41 4.02
CA ASP A 266 -5.46 -16.69 3.20
C ASP A 266 -5.89 -15.31 3.76
N GLY A 267 -5.12 -14.75 4.71
CA GLY A 267 -5.41 -13.46 5.32
C GLY A 267 -5.28 -12.28 4.35
N SER A 268 -4.44 -12.43 3.30
CA SER A 268 -4.32 -11.50 2.18
C SER A 268 -5.25 -11.77 1.00
N ARG A 269 -6.24 -12.66 1.14
CA ARG A 269 -7.16 -13.03 0.05
C ARG A 269 -7.81 -11.83 -0.60
N LEU A 270 -8.15 -11.99 -1.87
CA LEU A 270 -9.01 -11.05 -2.57
C LEU A 270 -10.39 -11.01 -1.89
N ARG A 271 -10.80 -9.81 -1.48
CA ARG A 271 -12.09 -9.53 -0.85
C ARG A 271 -13.00 -8.81 -1.85
N SER A 272 -14.27 -9.17 -1.79
CA SER A 272 -15.32 -8.63 -2.66
C SER A 272 -15.72 -7.19 -2.29
N TRP A 273 -16.39 -6.50 -3.22
CA TRP A 273 -16.97 -5.19 -2.93
C TRP A 273 -18.05 -5.22 -1.84
N ALA A 274 -18.73 -6.34 -1.65
CA ALA A 274 -19.71 -6.49 -0.56
C ALA A 274 -19.00 -6.46 0.80
N GLU A 275 -17.88 -7.17 0.93
CA GLU A 275 -17.07 -7.19 2.15
C GLU A 275 -16.49 -5.82 2.49
N SER A 276 -16.17 -5.00 1.48
CA SER A 276 -15.65 -3.63 1.70
C SER A 276 -16.61 -2.76 2.52
N LYS A 277 -17.93 -2.96 2.36
CA LYS A 277 -18.95 -2.20 3.11
C LYS A 277 -18.89 -2.53 4.60
N SER A 278 -18.75 -3.80 4.94
CA SER A 278 -18.63 -4.21 6.35
C SER A 278 -17.32 -3.72 6.93
N PHE A 279 -16.20 -3.95 6.24
CA PHE A 279 -14.88 -3.51 6.68
C PHE A 279 -14.83 -1.99 6.94
N LEU A 280 -15.29 -1.17 6.00
CA LEU A 280 -15.28 0.30 6.15
C LEU A 280 -16.26 0.79 7.22
N ARG A 281 -17.39 0.10 7.42
CA ARG A 281 -18.32 0.42 8.50
C ARG A 281 -17.69 0.18 9.86
N SER A 282 -17.04 -0.97 10.06
CA SER A 282 -16.37 -1.33 11.31
C SER A 282 -15.17 -0.41 11.56
N PHE A 283 -14.35 -0.15 10.54
CA PHE A 283 -13.27 0.81 10.62
C PHE A 283 -13.78 2.23 10.94
N GLY A 284 -14.90 2.63 10.35
CA GLY A 284 -15.57 3.89 10.66
C GLY A 284 -16.01 3.99 12.11
N ARG A 285 -16.42 2.88 12.76
CA ARG A 285 -16.70 2.86 14.22
C ARG A 285 -15.42 3.08 15.03
N LEU A 286 -14.31 2.45 14.63
CA LEU A 286 -13.00 2.60 15.27
C LEU A 286 -12.44 4.02 15.21
N CYS A 287 -12.81 4.78 14.18
CA CYS A 287 -12.30 6.14 13.98
C CYS A 287 -13.20 7.22 14.59
N ARG A 288 -14.36 6.86 15.15
CA ARG A 288 -15.23 7.82 15.83
C ARG A 288 -14.53 8.31 17.10
N ALA A 289 -14.54 9.62 17.30
CA ALA A 289 -14.13 10.20 18.56
C ALA A 289 -15.03 9.68 19.67
N GLN A 290 -14.54 8.71 20.44
CA GLN A 290 -15.18 8.19 21.64
C GLN A 290 -14.27 8.45 22.83
N LYS A 291 -14.84 8.81 23.98
CA LYS A 291 -14.03 9.09 25.16
C LYS A 291 -13.49 7.84 25.85
N LYS A 292 -13.95 6.63 25.50
CA LYS A 292 -13.55 5.39 26.18
C LYS A 292 -13.43 4.20 25.22
N TRP A 293 -12.43 3.35 25.47
CA TRP A 293 -12.40 2.00 24.89
C TRP A 293 -13.62 1.21 25.37
N SER A 294 -14.21 0.40 24.48
CA SER A 294 -15.45 -0.32 24.75
C SER A 294 -15.49 -1.66 24.02
N PRO A 295 -16.34 -2.61 24.45
CA PRO A 295 -16.55 -3.87 23.75
C PRO A 295 -16.99 -3.68 22.28
N GLU A 296 -17.74 -2.61 21.98
CA GLU A 296 -18.13 -2.28 20.61
C GLU A 296 -16.90 -1.92 19.75
N LEU A 297 -15.95 -1.15 20.30
CA LEU A 297 -14.71 -0.81 19.61
C LEU A 297 -13.82 -2.04 19.43
N ASN A 298 -13.70 -2.90 20.44
CA ASN A 298 -12.96 -4.15 20.31
C ASN A 298 -13.59 -5.07 19.25
N SER A 299 -14.92 -5.22 19.24
CA SER A 299 -15.63 -5.97 18.21
C SER A 299 -15.39 -5.40 16.80
N ALA A 300 -15.45 -4.08 16.64
CA ALA A 300 -15.13 -3.43 15.37
C ALA A 300 -13.67 -3.66 14.94
N TYR A 301 -12.73 -3.71 15.89
CA TYR A 301 -11.32 -3.99 15.66
C TYR A 301 -11.12 -5.44 15.21
N GLN A 302 -11.79 -6.37 15.87
CA GLN A 302 -11.79 -7.79 15.51
C GLN A 302 -12.41 -8.04 14.14
N GLU A 303 -13.52 -7.37 13.80
CA GLU A 303 -14.13 -7.46 12.47
C GLU A 303 -13.21 -6.95 11.35
N CYS A 304 -12.42 -5.90 11.61
CA CYS A 304 -11.46 -5.38 10.64
C CYS A 304 -10.24 -6.29 10.48
N PHE A 305 -9.67 -6.74 11.61
CA PHE A 305 -8.30 -7.24 11.65
C PHE A 305 -8.15 -8.67 12.18
N GLY A 306 -9.23 -9.29 12.66
CA GLY A 306 -9.22 -10.64 13.23
C GLY A 306 -8.57 -10.73 14.60
N ILE A 307 -8.41 -9.61 15.31
CA ILE A 307 -7.70 -9.53 16.59
C ILE A 307 -8.69 -9.08 17.67
N ASP A 308 -8.76 -9.85 18.75
CA ASP A 308 -9.45 -9.47 19.97
C ASP A 308 -8.45 -8.81 20.92
N LEU A 309 -8.49 -7.49 21.04
CA LEU A 309 -7.58 -6.74 21.93
C LEU A 309 -7.90 -6.98 23.40
N ASP A 310 -9.15 -7.21 23.77
CA ASP A 310 -9.54 -7.48 25.16
C ASP A 310 -9.06 -8.87 25.62
N SER A 311 -8.83 -9.81 24.69
CA SER A 311 -8.16 -11.08 24.99
C SER A 311 -6.66 -10.92 25.28
N ILE A 312 -6.05 -9.83 24.80
CA ILE A 312 -4.61 -9.54 24.89
C ILE A 312 -4.30 -8.57 26.04
N CYS A 313 -5.19 -7.60 26.26
CA CYS A 313 -5.03 -6.47 27.18
C CYS A 313 -6.05 -6.57 28.32
N GLY A 314 -5.62 -6.39 29.57
CA GLY A 314 -6.51 -6.40 30.73
C GLY A 314 -5.93 -7.07 31.98
N GLU A 315 -6.73 -7.17 33.03
CA GLU A 315 -6.34 -7.85 34.27
C GLU A 315 -6.06 -9.34 34.02
N GLY A 316 -4.92 -9.84 34.51
CA GLY A 316 -4.47 -11.21 34.27
C GLY A 316 -4.06 -11.51 32.80
N ARG A 317 -3.98 -10.48 31.94
CA ARG A 317 -3.58 -10.63 30.53
C ARG A 317 -2.12 -10.24 30.29
N PRO A 318 -1.53 -10.64 29.14
CA PRO A 318 -0.13 -10.33 28.86
C PRO A 318 0.20 -8.85 28.65
N LYS A 319 -0.81 -8.03 28.35
CA LYS A 319 -0.69 -6.57 28.24
C LYS A 319 -1.59 -5.89 29.25
N LEU A 320 -1.16 -4.69 29.65
CA LEU A 320 -1.96 -3.79 30.48
C LEU A 320 -3.30 -3.48 29.81
N PRO A 321 -4.33 -3.08 30.57
CA PRO A 321 -5.59 -2.62 30.01
C PRO A 321 -5.41 -1.50 28.97
N VAL A 322 -6.27 -1.46 27.95
CA VAL A 322 -6.27 -0.36 26.99
C VAL A 322 -6.59 0.95 27.71
N VAL A 323 -5.98 2.05 27.28
CA VAL A 323 -6.20 3.38 27.86
C VAL A 323 -7.69 3.71 27.98
N PRO A 324 -8.10 4.33 29.10
CA PRO A 324 -9.49 4.61 29.37
C PRO A 324 -10.03 5.72 28.45
N VAL A 325 -9.16 6.49 27.79
CA VAL A 325 -9.50 7.46 26.75
C VAL A 325 -8.83 7.02 25.46
N TYR A 326 -9.61 6.82 24.40
CA TYR A 326 -9.10 6.40 23.09
C TYR A 326 -9.31 7.54 22.09
N ARG A 327 -8.23 8.08 21.53
CA ARG A 327 -8.29 9.20 20.58
C ARG A 327 -7.76 8.74 19.21
N PRO A 328 -8.61 8.19 18.34
CA PRO A 328 -8.16 7.71 17.03
C PRO A 328 -7.75 8.86 16.13
N TRP A 329 -6.61 8.71 15.48
CA TRP A 329 -6.16 9.54 14.38
C TRP A 329 -5.62 8.66 13.26
N VAL A 330 -6.00 8.96 12.02
CA VAL A 330 -5.66 8.16 10.84
C VAL A 330 -4.81 8.99 9.89
N ARG A 331 -3.73 8.39 9.42
CA ARG A 331 -2.94 8.89 8.29
C ARG A 331 -2.97 7.91 7.14
N ILE A 332 -2.99 8.42 5.91
CA ILE A 332 -3.01 7.61 4.69
C ILE A 332 -1.84 8.00 3.78
N PHE A 333 -1.07 7.01 3.33
CA PHE A 333 -0.11 7.12 2.24
C PHE A 333 -0.70 6.46 1.00
N GLU A 334 -0.85 7.21 -0.08
CA GLU A 334 -1.58 6.79 -1.28
C GLU A 334 -0.62 6.66 -2.46
N ILE A 335 -0.61 5.49 -3.10
CA ILE A 335 0.08 5.22 -4.35
C ILE A 335 -0.97 4.90 -5.41
N ASN A 336 -1.12 5.80 -6.37
CA ASN A 336 -2.05 5.64 -7.49
C ASN A 336 -1.37 4.94 -8.67
N ASP A 337 -2.17 4.28 -9.51
CA ASP A 337 -1.72 3.66 -10.76
C ASP A 337 -0.52 2.73 -10.57
N VAL A 338 -0.65 1.78 -9.65
CA VAL A 338 0.37 0.75 -9.43
C VAL A 338 0.42 -0.21 -10.62
N LYS A 339 1.62 -0.37 -11.16
CA LYS A 339 1.88 -1.20 -12.34
C LYS A 339 2.76 -2.39 -12.00
N VAL A 340 2.77 -3.39 -12.87
CA VAL A 340 3.60 -4.59 -12.73
C VAL A 340 5.09 -4.22 -12.68
N GLU A 341 5.52 -3.26 -13.50
CA GLU A 341 6.90 -2.75 -13.48
C GLU A 341 7.29 -2.05 -12.18
N HIS A 342 6.32 -1.49 -11.42
CA HIS A 342 6.62 -0.96 -10.10
C HIS A 342 7.00 -2.09 -9.15
N ILE A 343 6.29 -3.21 -9.23
CA ILE A 343 6.46 -4.35 -8.32
C ILE A 343 7.78 -5.09 -8.59
N TRP A 344 8.10 -5.32 -9.87
CA TRP A 344 9.31 -6.02 -10.30
C TRP A 344 10.56 -5.14 -10.46
N LYS A 345 10.50 -3.87 -10.05
CA LYS A 345 11.63 -2.94 -10.20
C LYS A 345 12.90 -3.39 -9.47
N PHE A 346 12.75 -4.13 -8.36
CA PHE A 346 13.87 -4.54 -7.54
C PHE A 346 14.51 -5.82 -8.09
N THR A 347 15.80 -5.76 -8.41
CA THR A 347 16.58 -6.94 -8.81
C THR A 347 17.37 -7.46 -7.61
N TRP A 348 17.40 -8.78 -7.42
CA TRP A 348 18.00 -9.41 -6.23
C TRP A 348 19.33 -10.07 -6.60
N ASP A 349 20.44 -9.40 -6.30
CA ASP A 349 21.78 -9.89 -6.63
C ASP A 349 22.37 -10.71 -5.47
N GLY A 350 23.03 -11.83 -5.80
CA GLY A 350 23.78 -12.62 -4.83
C GLY A 350 23.04 -13.83 -4.23
N THR A 351 21.97 -14.30 -4.85
CA THR A 351 21.48 -15.68 -4.59
C THR A 351 22.58 -16.67 -5.02
N PRO A 352 23.03 -17.60 -4.17
CA PRO A 352 23.96 -18.62 -4.60
C PRO A 352 23.34 -19.39 -5.77
N GLN A 353 24.03 -19.41 -6.92
CA GLN A 353 23.69 -20.35 -7.98
C GLN A 353 23.73 -21.74 -7.34
N LYS A 354 22.62 -22.47 -7.43
CA LYS A 354 22.64 -23.91 -7.16
C LYS A 354 23.62 -24.53 -8.16
N SER A 355 24.81 -24.86 -7.68
CA SER A 355 25.78 -25.72 -8.36
C SER A 355 25.25 -27.13 -8.46
#